data_AF-A0A7Z8JWW5-F1
#
_entry.id   AF-A0A7Z8JWW5-F1
#
_cell.length_a   1.000
_cell.length_b   1.000
_cell.length_c   1.000
_cell.angle_alpha   90.00
_cell.angle_beta   90.00
_cell.angle_gamma   90.00
#
_symmetry.space_group_name_H-M   'P 1'
#
loop_
_entity.id
_entity.type
_entity.pdbx_description
1 polymer ?
#
loop_
_entity_poly.entity_id
_entity_poly.type
_entity_poly.pdbx_seq_one_letter_code
_entity_poly.pdbx_strand_id
1 'polypeptide(L)'
;MWRTAARRASVVPSARPAADRSDDWFDAWLTDAADVAGARRALAQAEAAGWTVLRDLHRPGSTDATVEHVAVGPGGVVVVETLRWAGEVTAQDGTLRHRGYGRTADVAAVADAAGA
;
A
#
# COMPACT_ATOMS: atom_id res chain seq x y z
N MET A 1 -31.80 26.86 24.14
CA MET A 1 -32.08 25.42 24.03
C MET A 1 -31.24 24.86 22.90
N TRP A 2 -30.24 24.03 23.20
CA TRP A 2 -29.31 23.45 22.22
C TRP A 2 -29.47 21.92 22.28
N ARG A 3 -29.78 21.30 21.14
CA ARG A 3 -29.92 19.84 21.02
C ARG A 3 -28.60 19.27 20.53
N THR A 4 -27.99 18.42 21.34
CA THR A 4 -26.79 17.65 21.02
C THR A 4 -27.09 16.65 19.91
N ALA A 5 -26.35 16.71 18.80
CA ALA A 5 -26.41 15.68 17.76
C ALA A 5 -25.73 14.40 18.28
N ALA A 6 -26.49 13.32 18.37
CA ALA A 6 -25.98 12.02 18.79
C ALA A 6 -25.01 11.47 17.73
N ARG A 7 -23.76 11.27 18.12
CA ARG A 7 -22.74 10.56 17.33
C ARG A 7 -23.20 9.10 17.17
N ARG A 8 -23.64 8.71 15.98
CA ARG A 8 -23.84 7.28 15.66
C ARG A 8 -22.47 6.62 15.67
N ALA A 9 -22.17 5.85 16.71
CA ALA A 9 -21.05 4.92 16.70
C ALA A 9 -21.31 3.92 15.58
N SER A 10 -20.45 3.91 14.56
CA SER A 10 -20.45 2.83 13.57
C SER A 10 -19.99 1.57 14.29
N VAL A 11 -20.91 0.65 14.55
CA VAL A 11 -20.56 -0.72 14.97
C VAL A 11 -20.01 -1.41 13.74
N VAL A 12 -18.77 -1.10 13.37
CA VAL A 12 -18.00 -1.88 12.41
C VAL A 12 -17.24 -2.91 13.22
N PRO A 13 -17.51 -4.22 13.04
CA PRO A 13 -16.75 -5.27 13.70
C PRO A 13 -15.25 -5.10 13.39
N SER A 14 -14.44 -4.96 14.44
CA SER A 14 -12.99 -4.78 14.37
C SER A 14 -12.21 -6.07 14.15
N ALA A 15 -12.91 -7.21 14.07
CA ALA A 15 -12.26 -8.52 14.01
C ALA A 15 -11.87 -8.90 12.58
N ARG A 16 -10.56 -9.12 12.38
CA ARG A 16 -9.97 -9.70 11.17
C ARG A 16 -10.62 -11.07 10.84
N PRO A 17 -11.02 -11.34 9.59
CA PRO A 17 -11.44 -12.68 9.18
C PRO A 17 -10.28 -13.69 9.30
N ALA A 18 -10.59 -14.91 9.73
CA ALA A 18 -9.61 -15.98 9.98
C ALA A 18 -8.81 -16.48 8.75
N ALA A 19 -9.17 -16.03 7.54
CA ALA A 19 -8.56 -16.42 6.26
C ALA A 19 -7.16 -15.82 6.02
N ASP A 20 -6.73 -14.86 6.84
CA ASP A 20 -5.43 -14.19 6.79
C ASP A 20 -4.29 -15.00 7.48
N ARG A 21 -4.41 -16.33 7.58
CA ARG A 21 -3.49 -17.17 8.41
C ARG A 21 -2.83 -18.36 7.70
N SER A 22 -3.10 -18.60 6.42
CA SER A 22 -2.50 -19.73 5.68
C SER A 22 -1.46 -19.26 4.67
N ASP A 23 -0.22 -19.74 4.76
CA ASP A 23 0.87 -19.37 3.82
C ASP A 23 0.55 -19.73 2.35
N ASP A 24 -0.44 -20.60 2.11
CA ASP A 24 -0.98 -20.92 0.78
C ASP A 24 -1.40 -19.67 -0.02
N TRP A 25 -1.85 -18.60 0.64
CA TRP A 25 -2.18 -17.35 -0.05
C TRP A 25 -0.92 -16.64 -0.55
N PHE A 26 0.21 -16.78 0.16
CA PHE A 26 1.50 -16.18 -0.19
C PHE A 26 2.16 -16.94 -1.35
N ASP A 27 2.05 -18.26 -1.40
CA ASP A 27 2.56 -19.06 -2.53
C ASP A 27 1.75 -18.84 -3.81
N ALA A 28 0.42 -18.78 -3.69
CA ALA A 28 -0.45 -18.37 -4.79
C ALA A 28 -0.18 -16.92 -5.22
N TRP A 29 0.13 -16.05 -4.26
CA TRP A 29 0.56 -14.68 -4.50
C TRP A 29 1.90 -14.65 -5.25
N LEU A 30 2.88 -15.48 -4.93
CA LEU A 30 4.18 -15.51 -5.63
C LEU A 30 4.06 -15.98 -7.10
N THR A 31 3.09 -16.84 -7.40
CA THR A 31 3.01 -17.55 -8.69
C THR A 31 2.02 -16.97 -9.71
N ASP A 32 1.02 -16.19 -9.30
CA ASP A 32 0.08 -15.55 -10.23
C ASP A 32 0.60 -14.19 -10.73
N ALA A 33 0.49 -13.86 -12.02
CA ALA A 33 1.12 -12.67 -12.63
C ALA A 33 0.28 -11.37 -12.55
N ALA A 34 -0.82 -11.35 -11.79
CA ALA A 34 -1.79 -10.26 -11.86
C ALA A 34 -1.37 -8.97 -11.12
N ASP A 35 -1.61 -7.86 -11.84
CA ASP A 35 -1.61 -6.41 -11.54
C ASP A 35 -0.31 -5.58 -11.44
N VAL A 36 0.72 -5.96 -12.21
CA VAL A 36 1.89 -5.09 -12.48
C VAL A 36 1.53 -3.86 -13.33
N ALA A 37 0.36 -3.84 -13.97
CA ALA A 37 -0.04 -2.78 -14.90
C ALA A 37 -0.32 -1.45 -14.20
N GLY A 38 -0.97 -1.49 -13.02
CA GLY A 38 -1.26 -0.29 -12.23
C GLY A 38 0.00 0.43 -11.76
N ALA A 39 0.93 -0.30 -11.14
CA ALA A 39 2.21 0.24 -10.68
C ALA A 39 3.04 0.83 -11.83
N ARG A 40 3.15 0.11 -12.96
CA ARG A 40 3.86 0.61 -14.16
C ARG A 40 3.28 1.91 -14.68
N ARG A 41 1.94 2.04 -14.72
CA ARG A 41 1.28 3.28 -15.15
C ARG A 41 1.60 4.44 -14.21
N ALA A 42 1.51 4.24 -12.89
CA ALA A 42 1.80 5.28 -11.91
C ALA A 42 3.27 5.74 -11.98
N LEU A 43 4.21 4.80 -12.12
CA LEU A 43 5.63 5.11 -12.27
C LEU A 43 5.92 5.86 -13.57
N ALA A 44 5.31 5.47 -14.69
CA ALA A 44 5.45 6.21 -15.95
C ALA A 44 4.88 7.64 -15.87
N GLN A 45 3.80 7.85 -15.12
CA GLN A 45 3.28 9.19 -14.85
C GLN A 45 4.23 10.02 -13.98
N ALA A 46 4.88 9.40 -12.99
CA ALA A 46 5.90 10.07 -12.18
C ALA A 46 7.12 10.46 -13.04
N GLU A 47 7.60 9.57 -13.91
CA GLU A 47 8.68 9.86 -14.87
C GLU A 47 8.32 11.06 -15.77
N ALA A 48 7.11 11.07 -16.32
CA ALA A 48 6.61 12.19 -17.13
C ALA A 48 6.50 13.50 -16.33
N ALA A 49 6.33 13.43 -15.02
CA ALA A 49 6.33 14.58 -14.11
C ALA A 49 7.74 15.00 -13.62
N GLY A 50 8.80 14.42 -14.19
CA GLY A 50 10.19 14.79 -13.89
C GLY A 50 10.83 13.99 -12.76
N TRP A 51 10.22 12.89 -12.33
CA TRP A 51 10.87 11.95 -11.40
C TRP A 51 11.80 11.01 -12.16
N THR A 52 12.89 10.59 -11.50
CA THR A 52 13.72 9.48 -11.96
C THR A 52 13.31 8.21 -11.24
N VAL A 53 12.93 7.16 -11.98
CA VAL A 53 12.56 5.86 -11.41
C VAL A 53 13.67 4.85 -11.66
N LEU A 54 14.23 4.34 -10.57
CA LEU A 54 15.16 3.22 -10.54
C LEU A 54 14.38 1.94 -10.26
N ARG A 55 14.80 0.82 -10.85
CA ARG A 55 14.12 -0.48 -10.74
C ARG A 55 15.13 -1.56 -10.37
N ASP A 56 14.66 -2.61 -9.70
CA ASP A 56 15.43 -3.82 -9.37
C ASP A 56 16.77 -3.51 -8.67
N LEU A 57 16.74 -2.60 -7.70
CA LEU A 57 17.94 -2.18 -6.97
C LEU A 57 18.31 -3.22 -5.92
N HIS A 58 19.61 -3.43 -5.73
CA HIS A 58 20.07 -4.26 -4.62
C HIS A 58 19.78 -3.59 -3.26
N ARG A 59 19.24 -4.35 -2.30
CA ARG A 59 18.97 -3.84 -0.96
C ARG A 59 20.26 -3.77 -0.14
N PRO A 60 20.62 -2.59 0.40
CA PRO A 60 21.79 -2.47 1.26
C PRO A 60 21.74 -3.40 2.47
N GLY A 61 22.84 -4.12 2.73
CA GLY A 61 22.95 -5.05 3.85
C GLY A 61 22.27 -6.40 3.66
N SER A 62 21.72 -6.69 2.48
CA SER A 62 21.28 -8.03 2.08
C SER A 62 22.18 -8.57 0.98
N THR A 63 22.33 -9.89 0.85
CA THR A 63 23.01 -10.49 -0.31
C THR A 63 22.04 -10.79 -1.44
N ASP A 64 20.78 -11.08 -1.10
CA ASP A 64 19.82 -11.65 -2.05
C ASP A 64 18.57 -10.79 -2.25
N ALA A 65 18.34 -9.79 -1.40
CA ALA A 65 17.13 -8.97 -1.48
C ALA A 65 17.30 -7.79 -2.44
N THR A 66 16.21 -7.47 -3.13
CA THR A 66 16.07 -6.30 -3.99
C THR A 66 15.06 -5.31 -3.42
N VAL A 67 15.13 -4.09 -3.90
CA VAL A 67 14.10 -3.04 -3.79
C VAL A 67 13.51 -2.91 -5.18
N GLU A 68 12.20 -3.16 -5.30
CA GLU A 68 11.52 -3.22 -6.60
C GLU A 68 11.67 -1.90 -7.35
N HIS A 69 11.36 -0.77 -6.71
CA HIS A 69 11.44 0.55 -7.32
C HIS A 69 11.84 1.65 -6.32
N VAL A 70 12.62 2.62 -6.80
CA VAL A 70 12.90 3.87 -6.08
C VAL A 70 12.65 5.05 -7.02
N ALA A 71 11.74 5.94 -6.63
CA ALA A 71 11.46 7.19 -7.34
C ALA A 71 12.11 8.38 -6.63
N VAL A 72 12.92 9.16 -7.36
CA VAL A 72 13.60 10.35 -6.86
C VAL A 72 13.12 11.57 -7.64
N GLY A 73 12.68 12.61 -6.94
CA GLY A 73 12.13 13.78 -7.61
C GLY A 73 11.87 14.98 -6.70
N PRO A 74 11.11 15.98 -7.17
CA PRO A 74 10.94 17.27 -6.49
C PRO A 74 10.34 17.21 -5.07
N GLY A 75 9.75 16.08 -4.68
CA GLY A 75 9.19 15.85 -3.33
C GLY A 75 10.06 14.96 -2.42
N GLY A 76 11.24 14.53 -2.89
CA GLY A 76 12.13 13.63 -2.14
C GLY A 76 12.28 12.26 -2.78
N VAL A 77 12.38 11.23 -1.94
CA VAL A 77 12.61 9.84 -2.34
C VAL A 77 11.43 8.98 -1.88
N VAL A 78 10.89 8.16 -2.78
CA VAL A 78 9.83 7.19 -2.46
C VAL A 78 10.32 5.79 -2.85
N VAL A 79 10.26 4.86 -1.90
CA VAL A 79 10.47 3.43 -2.15
C VAL A 79 9.11 2.81 -2.46
N VAL A 80 9.00 2.10 -3.57
CA VAL A 80 7.76 1.49 -4.02
C VAL A 80 7.95 -0.02 -4.12
N GLU A 81 7.03 -0.73 -3.48
CA GLU A 81 6.88 -2.18 -3.55
C GLU A 81 5.46 -2.49 -4.03
N THR A 82 5.36 -3.36 -5.01
CA THR A 82 4.09 -3.75 -5.63
C THR A 82 3.57 -5.01 -4.98
N LEU A 83 2.60 -4.84 -4.09
CA LEU A 83 1.94 -5.96 -3.43
C LEU A 83 0.61 -6.26 -4.09
N ARG A 84 0.33 -7.55 -4.33
CA ARG A 84 -1.02 -7.99 -4.72
C ARG A 84 -1.95 -8.00 -3.52
N TRP A 85 -3.16 -7.53 -3.72
CA TRP A 85 -4.22 -7.51 -2.73
C TRP A 85 -5.44 -8.22 -3.30
N ALA A 86 -6.04 -9.12 -2.52
CA ALA A 86 -7.25 -9.80 -2.94
C ALA A 86 -8.48 -8.89 -2.74
N GLY A 87 -9.16 -8.52 -3.81
CA GLY A 87 -10.34 -7.64 -3.76
C GLY A 87 -9.99 -6.16 -3.95
N GLU A 88 -11.01 -5.32 -4.00
CA GLU A 88 -10.84 -3.91 -4.38
C GLU A 88 -9.95 -3.14 -3.39
N VAL A 89 -8.95 -2.44 -3.93
CA VAL A 89 -8.14 -1.46 -3.22
C VAL A 89 -8.36 -0.09 -3.85
N THR A 90 -8.69 0.90 -3.04
CA THR A 90 -8.84 2.30 -3.47
C THR A 90 -8.05 3.21 -2.56
N ALA A 91 -7.36 4.18 -3.14
CA ALA A 91 -6.74 5.30 -2.43
C ALA A 91 -7.41 6.58 -2.93
N GLN A 92 -8.16 7.24 -2.06
CA GLN A 92 -8.91 8.46 -2.37
C GLN A 92 -8.80 9.42 -1.20
N ASP A 93 -8.50 10.69 -1.49
CA ASP A 93 -8.38 11.77 -0.50
C ASP A 93 -7.48 11.40 0.70
N GLY A 94 -6.34 10.80 0.40
CA GLY A 94 -5.35 10.36 1.41
C GLY A 94 -5.78 9.13 2.24
N THR A 95 -6.91 8.50 1.92
CA THR A 95 -7.40 7.33 2.64
C THR A 95 -7.28 6.07 1.81
N LEU A 96 -6.52 5.10 2.32
CA LEU A 96 -6.49 3.74 1.77
C LEU A 96 -7.71 2.95 2.25
N ARG A 97 -8.40 2.29 1.32
CA ARG A 97 -9.52 1.40 1.57
C ARG A 97 -9.27 0.06 0.88
N HIS A 98 -9.61 -1.02 1.55
CA HIS A 98 -9.55 -2.37 1.01
C HIS A 98 -10.85 -3.12 1.32
N ARG A 99 -11.52 -3.60 0.26
CA ARG A 99 -12.88 -4.18 0.31
C ARG A 99 -13.89 -3.27 1.02
N GLY A 100 -13.76 -1.96 0.82
CA GLY A 100 -14.62 -0.96 1.47
C GLY A 100 -14.31 -0.65 2.93
N TYR A 101 -13.25 -1.22 3.52
CA TYR A 101 -12.82 -0.90 4.89
C TYR A 101 -11.60 0.02 4.87
N GLY A 102 -11.64 1.09 5.68
CA GLY A 102 -10.50 2.00 5.83
C GLY A 102 -9.29 1.31 6.48
N ARG A 103 -8.10 1.65 6.00
CA ARG A 103 -6.81 1.08 6.45
C ARG A 103 -5.91 2.10 7.13
N THR A 104 -6.48 3.18 7.68
CA THR A 104 -5.72 4.30 8.27
C THR A 104 -4.74 3.85 9.36
N ALA A 105 -5.14 2.92 10.24
CA ALA A 105 -4.25 2.41 11.28
C ALA A 105 -3.07 1.59 10.70
N ASP A 106 -3.33 0.79 9.66
CA ASP A 106 -2.29 0.02 8.98
C ASP A 106 -1.30 0.98 8.27
N VAL A 107 -1.80 2.03 7.62
CA VAL A 107 -0.96 3.06 6.97
C VAL A 107 -0.13 3.83 8.00
N ALA A 108 -0.70 4.21 9.14
CA ALA A 108 0.02 4.89 10.20
C ALA A 108 1.15 4.02 10.76
N ALA A 109 0.90 2.73 10.99
CA ALA A 109 1.94 1.81 11.47
C ALA A 109 3.11 1.68 10.48
N VAL A 110 2.83 1.69 9.18
CA VAL A 110 3.87 1.67 8.14
C VAL A 110 4.65 2.99 8.11
N ALA A 111 3.97 4.13 8.25
CA ALA A 111 4.61 5.44 8.32
C ALA A 111 5.54 5.55 9.54
N ASP A 112 5.08 5.13 10.72
CA ASP A 112 5.89 5.07 11.94
C ASP A 112 7.13 4.19 11.75
N ALA A 113 6.98 3.01 11.14
CA ALA A 113 8.10 2.11 10.86
C ALA A 113 9.10 2.69 9.84
N ALA A 114 8.63 3.53 8.92
CA ALA A 114 9.46 4.24 7.95
C ALA A 114 10.06 5.55 8.51
N GLY A 115 9.60 6.02 9.67
CA GLY A 115 9.98 7.32 10.25
C GLY A 115 9.42 8.52 9.48
N ALA A 116 8.23 8.37 8.88
CA ALA A 116 7.56 9.38 8.03
C ALA A 116 6.38 10.06 8.72
#